data_AF-A0A7G8FJI4-F1
#
_entry.id   AF-A0A7G8FJI4-F1
#
_cell.length_a   1.000
_cell.length_b   1.000
_cell.length_c   1.000
_cell.angle_alpha   90.00
_cell.angle_beta   90.00
_cell.angle_gamma   90.00
#
_symmetry.space_group_name_H-M   'P 1'
#
loop_
_entity.id
_entity.type
_entity.pdbx_description
1 polymer ?
#
loop_
_entity_poly.entity_id
_entity_poly.type
_entity_poly.pdbx_seq_one_letter_code
_entity_poly.pdbx_strand_id
1 'polypeptide(L)'
;MLSLVVSNPSLEDYQAHAGDQLVQLGTKELCDDPTLPMVLRLWIRNCPELIASQRDALGALAGQFTTRRNLFVASLYSTRMERKEVLPGLHLPGFEVLSLGVAGRFVVLSTDASNGAER
;
A
#
# COMPACT_ATOMS: atom_id res chain seq x y z
N MET A 1 -23.62 -22.01 -9.59
CA MET A 1 -22.28 -22.63 -9.64
C MET A 1 -21.34 -21.67 -10.35
N LEU A 2 -20.58 -20.87 -9.60
CA LEU A 2 -19.50 -20.06 -10.16
C LEU A 2 -18.21 -20.83 -9.88
N SER A 3 -17.61 -21.38 -10.93
CA SER A 3 -16.31 -22.02 -10.81
C SER A 3 -15.32 -20.97 -10.31
N LEU A 4 -14.58 -21.29 -9.25
CA LEU A 4 -13.28 -20.68 -9.06
C LEU A 4 -12.45 -21.11 -10.26
N VAL A 5 -12.50 -20.33 -11.33
CA VAL A 5 -11.34 -20.26 -12.20
C VAL A 5 -10.24 -19.80 -11.25
N VAL A 6 -9.24 -20.66 -11.05
CA VAL A 6 -7.97 -20.30 -10.43
C VAL A 6 -7.29 -19.34 -11.40
N SER A 7 -7.88 -18.16 -11.58
CA SER A 7 -7.32 -17.06 -12.32
C SER A 7 -6.45 -16.31 -11.33
N ASN A 8 -5.22 -16.06 -11.72
CA ASN A 8 -4.36 -15.19 -10.91
C ASN A 8 -5.08 -13.88 -10.66
N PRO A 9 -5.02 -13.37 -9.41
CA PRO A 9 -5.67 -12.11 -9.08
C PRO A 9 -5.26 -11.02 -10.07
N SER A 10 -6.16 -10.09 -10.32
CA SER A 10 -5.93 -8.93 -11.19
C SER A 10 -5.15 -7.84 -10.46
N LEU A 11 -4.86 -6.72 -11.14
CA LEU A 11 -4.33 -5.53 -10.47
C LEU A 11 -5.41 -4.86 -9.61
N GLU A 12 -6.67 -4.91 -10.01
CA GLU A 12 -7.80 -4.39 -9.25
C GLU A 12 -8.01 -5.16 -7.94
N ASP A 13 -7.88 -6.49 -7.97
CA ASP A 13 -7.90 -7.32 -6.76
C ASP A 13 -6.78 -6.93 -5.78
N TYR A 14 -5.60 -6.59 -6.31
CA TYR A 14 -4.49 -6.11 -5.49
C TYR A 14 -4.77 -4.72 -4.91
N GLN A 15 -5.36 -3.81 -5.69
CA GLN A 15 -5.74 -2.47 -5.22
C GLN A 15 -6.76 -2.55 -4.07
N ALA A 16 -7.76 -3.42 -4.19
CA ALA A 16 -8.74 -3.65 -3.13
C ALA A 16 -8.08 -4.18 -1.85
N HIS A 17 -7.17 -5.16 -1.98
CA HIS A 17 -6.40 -5.69 -0.85
C HIS A 17 -5.48 -4.65 -0.23
N ALA A 18 -4.73 -3.89 -1.04
CA ALA A 18 -3.83 -2.85 -0.58
C ALA A 18 -4.60 -1.71 0.10
N GLY A 19 -5.78 -1.34 -0.41
CA GLY A 19 -6.67 -0.37 0.23
C GLY A 19 -7.08 -0.80 1.64
N ASP A 20 -7.44 -2.07 1.84
CA ASP A 20 -7.72 -2.62 3.17
C ASP A 20 -6.51 -2.53 4.11
N GLN A 21 -5.33 -2.93 3.62
CA GLN A 21 -4.10 -2.89 4.41
C GLN A 21 -3.70 -1.45 4.79
N LEU A 22 -3.81 -0.51 3.85
CA LEU A 22 -3.49 0.90 4.06
C LEU A 22 -4.46 1.59 5.01
N VAL A 23 -5.75 1.23 4.98
CA VAL A 23 -6.71 1.72 5.98
C VAL A 23 -6.34 1.23 7.38
N GLN A 24 -6.00 -0.05 7.52
CA GLN A 24 -5.58 -0.61 8.81
C GLN A 24 -4.29 0.05 9.32
N LEU A 25 -3.28 0.14 8.46
CA LEU A 25 -2.00 0.76 8.80
C LEU A 25 -2.16 2.25 9.12
N GLY A 26 -2.86 3.00 8.27
CA GLY A 26 -3.12 4.43 8.48
C GLY A 26 -3.92 4.69 9.75
N THR A 27 -4.92 3.86 10.06
CA THR A 27 -5.67 3.99 11.32
C THR A 27 -4.75 3.76 12.52
N LYS A 28 -3.94 2.71 12.47
CA LYS A 28 -2.98 2.40 13.53
C LYS A 28 -1.96 3.51 13.72
N GLU A 29 -1.31 3.99 12.66
CA GLU A 29 -0.19 4.94 12.75
C GLU A 29 -0.61 6.41 12.91
N LEU A 30 -1.81 6.78 12.45
CA LEU A 30 -2.26 8.17 12.47
C LEU A 30 -3.29 8.43 13.57
N CYS A 31 -4.10 7.44 13.93
CA CYS A 31 -5.14 7.58 14.94
C CYS A 31 -4.74 6.97 16.29
N ASP A 32 -4.20 5.74 16.31
CA ASP A 32 -3.99 4.98 17.55
C ASP A 32 -2.59 5.22 18.16
N ASP A 33 -1.53 5.09 17.37
CA ASP A 33 -0.14 5.38 17.75
C ASP A 33 0.21 6.81 17.30
N PRO A 34 0.39 7.78 18.22
CA PRO A 34 0.52 9.18 17.83
C PRO A 34 1.91 9.49 17.27
N THR A 35 2.12 9.17 16.00
CA THR A 35 3.25 9.68 15.21
C THR A 35 3.01 11.11 14.72
N LEU A 36 1.74 11.56 14.74
CA LEU A 36 1.33 12.87 14.25
C LEU A 36 1.53 14.00 15.27
N PRO A 37 1.97 15.19 14.81
CA PRO A 37 1.98 16.41 15.61
C PRO A 37 0.61 16.74 16.22
N MET A 38 0.59 17.26 17.45
CA MET A 38 -0.62 17.52 18.23
C MET A 38 -1.65 18.44 17.51
N VAL A 39 -1.18 19.35 16.66
CA VAL A 39 -2.05 20.24 15.86
C VAL A 39 -2.91 19.47 14.85
N LEU A 40 -2.35 18.46 14.18
CA LEU A 40 -3.07 17.65 13.18
C LEU A 40 -4.17 16.82 13.87
N ARG A 41 -3.89 16.32 15.07
CA ARG A 41 -4.84 15.53 15.87
C ARG A 41 -6.10 16.32 16.23
N LEU A 42 -5.97 17.63 16.47
CA LEU A 42 -7.12 18.50 16.79
C LEU A 42 -8.01 18.79 15.58
N TRP A 43 -7.43 18.74 14.37
CA TRP A 43 -8.14 19.01 13.12
C TRP A 43 -8.86 17.78 12.58
N ILE A 44 -8.38 16.57 12.89
CA ILE A 44 -8.96 15.32 12.40
C ILE A 44 -10.03 14.83 13.39
N ARG A 45 -11.30 15.11 13.08
CA ARG A 45 -12.45 14.49 13.77
C ARG A 45 -12.73 13.13 13.16
N ASN A 46 -13.07 12.13 13.98
CA ASN A 46 -13.37 10.76 13.55
C ASN A 46 -12.28 10.17 12.63
N CYS A 47 -11.01 10.28 13.03
CA CYS A 47 -9.83 9.83 12.26
C CYS A 47 -10.00 8.44 11.58
N PRO A 48 -10.48 7.39 12.27
CA PRO A 48 -10.65 6.07 11.65
C PRO A 48 -11.67 6.07 10.51
N GLU A 49 -12.78 6.79 10.66
CA GLU A 49 -13.85 6.86 9.67
C GLU A 49 -13.40 7.62 8.42
N LEU A 50 -12.64 8.71 8.62
CA LEU A 50 -12.03 9.46 7.52
C LEU A 50 -11.07 8.59 6.71
N ILE A 51 -10.18 7.83 7.36
CA ILE A 51 -9.24 6.95 6.66
C ILE A 51 -9.99 5.84 5.93
N ALA A 52 -10.98 5.21 6.59
CA ALA A 52 -11.80 4.17 5.98
C ALA A 52 -12.55 4.65 4.74
N SER A 53 -13.07 5.90 4.75
CA SER A 53 -13.72 6.49 3.57
C SER A 53 -12.78 6.68 2.37
N GLN A 54 -11.47 6.68 2.60
CA GLN A 54 -10.46 6.81 1.55
C GLN A 54 -9.93 5.46 1.05
N ARG A 55 -10.50 4.33 1.49
CA ARG A 55 -10.10 2.97 1.08
C ARG A 55 -9.81 2.86 -0.42
N ASP A 56 -10.73 3.31 -1.27
CA ASP A 56 -10.60 3.18 -2.73
C ASP A 56 -9.51 4.10 -3.29
N ALA A 57 -9.37 5.30 -2.74
CA ALA A 57 -8.30 6.23 -3.12
C ALA A 57 -6.92 5.69 -2.71
N LEU A 58 -6.81 5.11 -1.51
CA LEU A 58 -5.60 4.44 -1.02
C LEU A 58 -5.26 3.21 -1.87
N GLY A 59 -6.27 2.42 -2.25
CA GLY A 59 -6.12 1.30 -3.18
C GLY A 59 -5.64 1.73 -4.57
N ALA A 60 -6.25 2.77 -5.13
CA ALA A 60 -5.85 3.35 -6.41
C ALA A 60 -4.42 3.92 -6.35
N LEU A 61 -4.05 4.56 -5.24
CA LEU A 61 -2.69 5.04 -5.00
C LEU A 61 -1.69 3.88 -5.02
N ALA A 62 -1.96 2.81 -4.27
CA ALA A 62 -1.13 1.61 -4.31
C ALA A 62 -1.02 1.04 -5.73
N GLY A 63 -2.11 1.06 -6.48
CA GLY A 63 -2.16 0.66 -7.89
C GLY A 63 -1.23 1.46 -8.80
N GLN A 64 -1.16 2.79 -8.61
CA GLN A 64 -0.29 3.67 -9.42
C GLN A 64 1.20 3.34 -9.28
N PHE A 65 1.61 2.87 -8.09
CA PHE A 65 2.99 2.47 -7.81
C PHE A 65 3.24 0.98 -8.04
N THR A 66 2.24 0.22 -8.52
CA THR A 66 2.34 -1.23 -8.64
C THR A 66 2.34 -1.69 -10.09
N THR A 67 3.32 -2.52 -10.43
CA THR A 67 3.35 -3.24 -11.71
C THR A 67 3.05 -4.71 -11.50
N ARG A 68 2.23 -5.30 -12.38
CA ARG A 68 1.86 -6.72 -12.34
C ARG A 68 2.63 -7.51 -13.40
N ARG A 69 3.24 -8.62 -12.98
CA ARG A 69 3.83 -9.62 -13.87
C ARG A 69 3.10 -10.96 -13.70
N ASN A 70 2.42 -11.41 -14.75
CA ASN A 70 1.70 -12.68 -14.74
C ASN A 70 2.66 -13.85 -15.02
N LEU A 71 2.61 -14.88 -14.19
CA LEU A 71 3.42 -16.11 -14.27
C LEU A 71 2.54 -17.35 -14.55
N PHE A 72 1.39 -17.17 -15.20
CA PHE A 72 0.37 -18.20 -15.51
C PHE A 72 -0.36 -18.79 -14.30
N VAL A 73 0.34 -19.28 -13.28
CA VAL A 73 -0.24 -19.88 -12.06
C VAL A 73 -0.14 -18.99 -10.82
N ALA A 74 0.58 -17.88 -10.95
CA ALA A 74 0.64 -16.82 -9.95
C ALA A 74 0.87 -15.46 -10.65
N SER A 75 0.74 -14.37 -9.90
CA SER A 75 1.16 -13.04 -10.36
C SER A 75 2.09 -12.41 -9.34
N LEU A 76 3.14 -11.74 -9.82
CA LEU A 76 3.98 -10.88 -8.99
C LEU A 76 3.48 -9.44 -9.10
N TYR A 77 3.53 -8.74 -7.97
CA TYR A 77 3.15 -7.34 -7.83
C TYR A 77 4.35 -6.62 -7.23
N SER A 78 4.96 -5.77 -8.04
CA SER A 78 6.08 -4.95 -7.60
C SER A 78 5.56 -3.56 -7.33
N THR A 79 5.42 -3.19 -6.06
CA THR A 79 5.09 -1.83 -5.64
C THR A 79 6.40 -1.08 -5.39
N ARG A 80 6.68 -0.06 -6.19
CA ARG A 80 7.90 0.73 -6.07
C ARG A 80 7.58 2.20 -5.92
N MET A 81 8.17 2.83 -4.92
CA MET A 81 8.16 4.27 -4.74
C MET A 81 9.60 4.77 -4.72
N GLU A 82 9.93 5.66 -5.65
CA GLU A 82 11.26 6.27 -5.70
C GLU A 82 11.42 7.32 -4.61
N ARG A 83 12.67 7.52 -4.16
CA ARG A 83 12.99 8.63 -3.27
C ARG A 83 12.68 9.94 -4.00
N LYS A 84 11.85 10.76 -3.39
CA LYS A 84 11.48 12.06 -3.93
C LYS A 84 11.63 13.12 -2.85
N GLU A 85 12.33 14.21 -3.19
CA GLU A 85 12.28 15.43 -2.39
C GLU A 85 10.92 16.08 -2.62
N VAL A 86 10.12 16.14 -1.57
CA VAL A 86 8.75 16.67 -1.63
C VAL A 86 8.68 18.12 -1.16
N LEU A 87 9.58 18.51 -0.27
CA LEU A 87 9.77 19.88 0.21
C LEU A 87 11.27 20.08 0.49
N PRO A 88 11.78 21.33 0.47
CA PRO A 88 13.18 21.60 0.81
C PRO A 88 13.56 20.99 2.17
N GLY A 89 14.50 20.05 2.16
CA GLY A 89 14.95 19.35 3.37
C GLY A 89 14.05 18.21 3.86
N LEU A 90 12.97 17.87 3.16
CA LEU A 90 12.10 16.71 3.44
C LEU A 90 12.11 15.72 2.28
N HIS A 91 12.68 14.54 2.54
CA HIS A 91 12.77 13.45 1.57
C HIS A 91 11.82 12.33 1.97
N LEU A 92 11.02 11.85 1.03
CA LEU A 92 10.29 10.60 1.22
C LEU A 92 11.23 9.42 0.97
N PRO A 93 11.31 8.43 1.88
CA PRO A 93 12.14 7.26 1.67
C PRO A 93 11.62 6.47 0.47
N GLY A 94 12.54 6.00 -0.37
CA GLY A 94 12.18 5.08 -1.44
C GLY A 94 12.02 3.67 -0.90
N PHE A 95 11.07 2.92 -1.41
CA PHE A 95 10.84 1.54 -1.02
C PHE A 95 10.41 0.69 -2.22
N GLU A 96 10.70 -0.60 -2.13
CA GLU A 96 10.22 -1.61 -3.05
C GLU A 96 9.62 -2.77 -2.25
N VAL A 97 8.40 -3.15 -2.61
CA VAL A 97 7.69 -4.29 -2.01
C VAL A 97 7.33 -5.23 -3.13
N LEU A 98 7.75 -6.49 -3.00
CA LEU A 98 7.37 -7.55 -3.92
C LEU A 98 6.33 -8.44 -3.25
N SER A 99 5.16 -8.54 -3.86
CA SER A 99 4.06 -9.41 -3.40
C SER A 99 3.74 -10.49 -4.42
N LEU A 100 3.40 -11.68 -3.94
CA LEU A 100 2.89 -12.80 -4.73
C LEU A 100 1.38 -12.90 -4.57
N GLY A 101 0.67 -12.82 -5.68
CA GLY A 101 -0.76 -13.15 -5.75
C GLY A 101 -0.97 -14.57 -6.24
N VAL A 102 -1.63 -15.40 -5.42
CA VAL A 102 -1.99 -16.79 -5.75
C VAL A 102 -3.34 -17.14 -5.14
N ALA A 103 -4.22 -17.77 -5.93
CA ALA A 103 -5.56 -18.20 -5.48
C ALA A 103 -6.36 -17.11 -4.74
N GLY A 104 -6.32 -15.87 -5.23
CA GLY A 104 -7.03 -14.73 -4.62
C GLY A 104 -6.43 -14.21 -3.31
N ARG A 105 -5.23 -14.65 -2.92
CA ARG A 105 -4.50 -14.17 -1.75
C ARG A 105 -3.22 -13.46 -2.18
N PHE A 106 -2.75 -12.55 -1.34
CA PHE A 106 -1.51 -11.81 -1.53
C PHE A 106 -0.55 -12.09 -0.36
N VAL A 107 0.70 -12.36 -0.68
CA VAL A 107 1.76 -12.62 0.30
C VAL A 107 2.97 -11.75 -0.04
N VAL A 108 3.47 -10.98 0.92
CA VAL A 108 4.70 -10.20 0.75
C VAL A 108 5.89 -11.16 0.73
N LEU A 109 6.68 -11.11 -0.35
CA LEU A 109 7.88 -11.91 -0.53
C LEU A 109 9.13 -11.18 -0.03
N SER A 110 9.24 -9.90 -0.33
CA SER A 110 10.35 -9.05 0.09
C SER A 110 9.93 -7.60 0.26
N THR A 111 10.64 -6.91 1.14
CA THR A 111 10.50 -5.48 1.41
C THR A 111 11.89 -4.88 1.47
N ASP A 112 12.23 -4.05 0.49
CA ASP A 112 13.51 -3.35 0.42
C ASP A 112 13.26 -1.87 0.67
N ALA A 113 13.57 -1.41 1.89
CA ALA A 113 13.55 0.00 2.23
C ALA A 113 14.91 0.61 1.89
N SER A 114 14.95 1.53 0.92
CA SER A 114 16.16 2.31 0.63
C SER A 114 16.35 3.42 1.67
N ASN A 115 16.67 3.02 2.89
CA ASN A 115 17.10 3.92 3.95
C ASN A 115 18.47 4.48 3.58
N GLY A 116 18.51 5.70 3.05
CA GLY A 116 19.62 6.64 3.19
C GLY A 116 21.07 6.13 3.12
N ALA A 117 21.38 5.02 2.45
CA ALA A 117 22.76 4.61 2.23
C ALA A 117 23.23 5.28 0.94
N GLU A 118 23.92 6.39 1.13
CA GLU A 118 24.80 7.00 0.13
C GLU A 118 25.55 5.90 -0.62
N ARG A 119 25.49 5.95 -1.95
CA ARG A 119 26.54 5.43 -2.82
C ARG A 119 26.98 6.57 -3.70
#